data_AF-A0A5R1NQC9-F1
#
_entry.id   AF-A0A5R1NQC9-F1
#
_cell.length_a   1.000
_cell.length_b   1.000
_cell.length_c   1.000
_cell.angle_alpha   90.00
_cell.angle_beta   90.00
_cell.angle_gamma   90.00
#
_symmetry.space_group_name_H-M   'P 1'
#
loop_
_entity.id
_entity.type
_entity.pdbx_description
1 polymer ?
#
loop_
_entity_poly.entity_id
_entity_poly.type
_entity_poly.pdbx_seq_one_letter_code
_entity_poly.pdbx_strand_id
1 'polypeptide(L)'
;MRRSRPVFNRGFEVHRLEERPGRPTIVGIRRGTGGGRSLILNGHLDTVGVVGYAGDPFSGELRDGRVLGRGAFDMKGGVAAILVAAARATGASGAGASVLAGSVAGFRFRLTRLVTRAAFEADPEWPIVRTLSAHAAAVLGRRPDVRGEPFWTDAGLLHEAGIPCLVVGVDGGGAHADAEWADAASVDALTEILTRTIVDFCA
;
A
#
# COMPACT_ATOMS: atom_id res chain seq x y z
N MET A 1 -15.01 3.38 -33.27
CA MET A 1 -15.17 2.12 -32.52
C MET A 1 -13.89 1.87 -31.73
N ARG A 2 -13.82 2.28 -30.45
CA ARG A 2 -12.62 2.10 -29.61
C ARG A 2 -12.55 0.64 -29.17
N ARG A 3 -11.54 -0.09 -29.63
CA ARG A 3 -11.26 -1.46 -29.17
C ARG A 3 -10.93 -1.44 -27.68
N SER A 4 -11.67 -2.20 -26.87
CA SER A 4 -11.37 -2.39 -25.45
C SER A 4 -10.00 -3.03 -25.29
N ARG A 5 -9.12 -2.44 -24.48
CA ARG A 5 -7.85 -3.07 -24.09
C ARG A 5 -8.20 -4.29 -23.22
N PRO A 6 -7.49 -5.43 -23.36
CA PRO A 6 -7.68 -6.55 -22.45
C PRO A 6 -7.40 -6.10 -21.01
N VAL A 7 -8.34 -6.36 -20.10
CA VAL A 7 -8.16 -6.05 -18.67
C VAL A 7 -7.17 -7.07 -18.13
N PHE A 8 -5.92 -6.66 -17.90
CA PHE A 8 -4.98 -7.43 -17.09
C PHE A 8 -5.51 -7.50 -15.66
N ASN A 9 -6.23 -8.57 -15.32
CA ASN A 9 -6.83 -8.73 -13.99
C ASN A 9 -6.20 -9.84 -13.15
N ARG A 10 -5.26 -10.63 -13.70
CA ARG A 10 -4.58 -11.75 -13.02
C ARG A 10 -5.52 -12.65 -12.19
N GLY A 11 -6.75 -12.84 -12.67
CA GLY A 11 -7.76 -13.67 -12.01
C GLY A 11 -8.61 -12.96 -10.93
N PHE A 12 -8.52 -11.64 -10.80
CA PHE A 12 -9.37 -10.84 -9.92
C PHE A 12 -10.60 -10.32 -10.67
N GLU A 13 -11.74 -10.30 -9.99
CA GLU A 13 -12.89 -9.45 -10.31
C GLU A 13 -12.51 -8.00 -9.94
N VAL A 14 -12.59 -7.05 -10.87
CA VAL A 14 -12.12 -5.68 -10.64
C VAL A 14 -13.29 -4.70 -10.77
N HIS A 15 -13.56 -3.96 -9.69
CA HIS A 15 -14.54 -2.89 -9.66
C HIS A 15 -13.82 -1.54 -9.58
N ARG A 16 -14.21 -0.61 -10.44
CA ARG A 16 -13.84 0.80 -10.36
C ARG A 16 -15.02 1.57 -9.79
N LEU A 17 -14.88 2.05 -8.56
CA LEU A 17 -15.88 2.86 -7.87
C LEU A 17 -15.43 4.31 -7.94
N GLU A 18 -16.24 5.20 -8.51
CA GLU A 18 -15.89 6.62 -8.66
C GLU A 18 -17.08 7.49 -8.27
N GLU A 19 -17.19 7.79 -6.98
CA GLU A 19 -18.23 8.68 -6.46
C GLU A 19 -17.90 10.16 -6.70
N ARG A 20 -16.60 10.50 -6.75
CA ARG A 20 -16.09 11.83 -7.07
C ARG A 20 -15.23 11.77 -8.34
N PRO A 21 -15.48 12.60 -9.36
CA PRO A 21 -14.68 12.60 -10.59
C PRO A 21 -13.18 12.73 -10.31
N GLY A 22 -12.38 11.85 -10.90
CA GLY A 22 -10.91 11.85 -10.75
C GLY A 22 -10.41 11.21 -9.45
N ARG A 23 -11.30 10.68 -8.59
CA ARG A 23 -10.94 9.98 -7.34
C ARG A 23 -11.51 8.56 -7.31
N PRO A 24 -11.05 7.67 -8.21
CA PRO A 24 -11.53 6.31 -8.23
C PRO A 24 -10.92 5.49 -7.08
N THR A 25 -11.75 4.66 -6.46
CA THR A 25 -11.32 3.51 -5.67
C THR A 25 -11.34 2.27 -6.57
N ILE A 26 -10.26 1.50 -6.57
CA ILE A 26 -10.17 0.23 -7.28
C ILE A 26 -10.29 -0.90 -6.26
N VAL A 27 -11.27 -1.77 -6.45
CA VAL A 27 -11.47 -2.96 -5.62
C VAL A 27 -11.21 -4.19 -6.46
N GLY A 28 -10.16 -4.94 -6.12
CA GLY A 28 -9.87 -6.24 -6.69
C GLY A 28 -10.35 -7.35 -5.75
N ILE A 29 -11.22 -8.23 -6.24
CA ILE A 29 -11.79 -9.35 -5.47
C ILE A 29 -11.32 -10.65 -6.11
N ARG A 30 -10.65 -11.48 -5.32
CA ARG A 30 -10.41 -12.89 -5.65
C ARG A 30 -11.21 -13.74 -4.68
N ARG A 31 -12.18 -14.50 -5.20
CA ARG A 31 -12.95 -15.43 -4.37
C ARG A 31 -12.09 -16.65 -4.06
N GLY A 32 -12.05 -17.03 -2.79
CA GLY A 32 -11.46 -18.30 -2.35
C GLY A 32 -12.26 -19.49 -2.87
N THR A 33 -11.63 -20.67 -2.88
CA THR A 33 -12.26 -21.93 -3.29
C THR A 33 -12.72 -22.79 -2.11
N GLY A 34 -12.59 -22.30 -0.88
CA GLY A 34 -12.89 -23.01 0.38
C GLY A 34 -13.67 -22.16 1.38
N GLY A 35 -13.74 -22.62 2.65
CA GLY A 35 -14.46 -21.96 3.75
C GLY A 35 -13.59 -21.09 4.67
N GLY A 36 -12.36 -20.75 4.23
CA GLY A 36 -11.39 -19.95 4.97
C GLY A 36 -11.78 -18.47 5.15
N ARG A 37 -10.93 -17.70 5.85
CA ARG A 37 -11.19 -16.29 6.15
C ARG A 37 -10.90 -15.39 4.94
N SER A 38 -11.54 -14.22 4.90
CA SER A 38 -11.25 -13.19 3.90
C SER A 38 -10.28 -12.14 4.45
N LEU A 39 -9.40 -11.63 3.58
CA LEU A 39 -8.43 -10.57 3.90
C LEU A 39 -8.60 -9.41 2.92
N ILE A 40 -8.59 -8.17 3.44
CA ILE A 40 -8.54 -6.94 2.64
C ILE A 40 -7.15 -6.33 2.79
N LEU A 41 -6.52 -6.03 1.66
CA LEU A 41 -5.30 -5.23 1.59
C LEU A 41 -5.68 -3.86 1.03
N ASN A 42 -5.38 -2.80 1.78
CA ASN A 42 -5.77 -1.44 1.44
C ASN A 42 -4.55 -0.53 1.35
N GLY A 43 -4.63 0.44 0.44
CA GLY A 43 -3.65 1.52 0.31
C GLY A 43 -4.14 2.59 -0.66
N HIS A 44 -3.47 3.74 -0.67
CA HIS A 44 -3.81 4.85 -1.54
C HIS A 44 -2.70 5.15 -2.55
N LEU A 45 -3.10 5.69 -3.71
CA LEU A 45 -2.20 6.00 -4.82
C LEU A 45 -1.90 7.49 -4.95
N ASP A 46 -2.76 8.33 -4.39
CA ASP A 46 -2.51 9.76 -4.29
C ASP A 46 -1.32 10.02 -3.37
N THR A 47 -0.75 11.20 -3.54
CA THR A 47 0.38 11.66 -2.76
C THR A 47 0.19 13.15 -2.52
N VAL A 48 0.83 13.65 -1.47
CA VAL A 48 0.98 15.08 -1.23
C VAL A 48 1.73 15.77 -2.39
N GLY A 49 1.67 17.10 -2.41
CA GLY A 49 2.33 17.93 -3.42
C GLY A 49 3.86 17.69 -3.49
N VAL A 50 4.42 18.07 -4.63
CA VAL A 50 5.86 17.88 -4.93
C VAL A 50 6.69 19.16 -4.82
N VAL A 51 6.06 20.28 -4.45
CA VAL A 51 6.77 21.53 -4.24
C VAL A 51 7.79 21.35 -3.12
N GLY A 52 9.05 21.71 -3.41
CA GLY A 52 10.16 21.57 -2.45
C GLY A 52 10.83 20.19 -2.42
N TYR A 53 10.40 19.24 -3.26
CA TYR A 53 11.10 17.96 -3.40
C TYR A 53 12.46 18.16 -4.09
N ALA A 54 13.51 17.51 -3.57
CA ALA A 54 14.84 17.57 -4.14
C ALA A 54 14.98 16.59 -5.32
N GLY A 55 15.33 17.09 -6.50
CA GLY A 55 15.48 16.28 -7.71
C GLY A 55 14.15 16.01 -8.42
N ASP A 56 14.04 14.86 -9.11
CA ASP A 56 12.81 14.46 -9.78
C ASP A 56 11.92 13.61 -8.85
N PRO A 57 10.80 14.17 -8.34
CA PRO A 57 9.89 13.47 -7.44
C PRO A 57 9.18 12.27 -8.09
N PHE A 58 9.24 12.14 -9.42
CA PHE A 58 8.58 11.07 -10.17
C PHE A 58 9.56 10.10 -10.83
N SER A 59 10.84 10.20 -10.49
CA SER A 59 11.92 9.39 -11.09
C SER A 59 11.71 7.89 -10.91
N GLY A 60 11.34 7.46 -9.69
CA GLY A 60 11.36 6.05 -9.32
C GLY A 60 12.76 5.44 -9.36
N GLU A 61 13.80 6.28 -9.27
CA GLU A 61 15.20 5.88 -9.37
C GLU A 61 15.55 4.93 -8.23
N LEU A 62 16.13 3.78 -8.56
CA LEU A 62 16.78 2.90 -7.58
C LEU A 62 18.23 3.32 -7.43
N ARG A 63 18.58 3.93 -6.30
CA ARG A 63 19.94 4.37 -5.99
C ARG A 63 20.32 3.96 -4.57
N ASP A 64 21.48 3.35 -4.42
CA ASP A 64 22.04 2.91 -3.12
C ASP A 64 21.03 2.08 -2.29
N GLY A 65 20.30 1.17 -2.96
CA GLY A 65 19.28 0.33 -2.32
C GLY A 65 17.97 1.04 -1.99
N ARG A 66 17.81 2.32 -2.36
CA ARG A 66 16.63 3.13 -2.08
C ARG A 66 15.86 3.44 -3.36
N VAL A 67 14.55 3.26 -3.32
CA VAL A 67 13.66 3.78 -4.37
C VAL A 67 13.31 5.22 -4.02
N LEU A 68 13.73 6.15 -4.87
CA LEU A 68 13.52 7.58 -4.69
C LEU A 68 12.26 8.03 -5.44
N GLY A 69 11.47 8.86 -4.77
CA GLY A 69 10.29 9.48 -5.37
C GLY A 69 9.23 9.82 -4.33
N ARG A 70 8.40 10.80 -4.65
CA ARG A 70 7.28 11.19 -3.80
C ARG A 70 6.22 10.09 -3.77
N GLY A 71 5.86 9.69 -2.56
CA GLY A 71 4.99 8.57 -2.29
C GLY A 71 5.63 7.20 -2.48
N ALA A 72 6.96 7.13 -2.70
CA ALA A 72 7.68 5.86 -2.68
C ALA A 72 7.52 5.17 -1.31
N PHE A 73 7.61 5.95 -0.23
CA PHE A 73 7.38 5.50 1.14
C PHE A 73 5.90 5.62 1.52
N ASP A 74 5.21 6.71 1.17
CA ASP A 74 3.80 6.96 1.50
C ASP A 74 2.87 7.11 0.27
N MET A 75 2.25 6.03 -0.22
CA MET A 75 2.46 4.64 0.21
C MET A 75 2.56 3.68 -0.98
N LYS A 76 3.10 4.15 -2.10
CA LYS A 76 3.17 3.40 -3.36
C LYS A 76 4.10 2.18 -3.27
N GLY A 77 5.15 2.22 -2.44
CA GLY A 77 5.94 1.04 -2.13
C GLY A 77 5.10 -0.07 -1.47
N GLY A 78 4.28 0.30 -0.49
CA GLY A 78 3.31 -0.61 0.15
C GLY A 78 2.25 -1.12 -0.83
N VAL A 79 1.69 -0.25 -1.66
CA VAL A 79 0.73 -0.66 -2.71
C VAL A 79 1.36 -1.61 -3.73
N ALA A 80 2.62 -1.38 -4.13
CA ALA A 80 3.33 -2.28 -5.02
C ALA A 80 3.50 -3.67 -4.40
N ALA A 81 3.90 -3.74 -3.13
CA ALA A 81 4.01 -5.00 -2.38
C ALA A 81 2.66 -5.74 -2.29
N ILE A 82 1.57 -5.03 -1.99
CA ILE A 82 0.19 -5.58 -1.98
C ILE A 82 -0.14 -6.24 -3.32
N LEU A 83 0.07 -5.54 -4.44
CA LEU A 83 -0.28 -6.03 -5.77
C LEU A 83 0.55 -7.25 -6.18
N VAL A 84 1.84 -7.27 -5.83
CA VAL A 84 2.72 -8.41 -6.11
C VAL A 84 2.35 -9.61 -5.25
N ALA A 85 2.16 -9.41 -3.94
CA ALA A 85 1.78 -10.48 -3.01
C ALA A 85 0.44 -11.11 -3.41
N ALA A 86 -0.56 -10.30 -3.74
CA ALA A 86 -1.86 -10.76 -4.21
C ALA A 86 -1.74 -11.60 -5.49
N ALA A 87 -0.90 -11.20 -6.45
CA ALA A 87 -0.67 -11.97 -7.66
C ALA A 87 0.13 -13.27 -7.43
N ARG A 88 1.11 -13.25 -6.52
CA ARG A 88 1.88 -14.45 -6.14
C ARG A 88 0.97 -15.49 -5.47
N ALA A 89 0.13 -15.05 -4.54
CA ALA A 89 -0.84 -15.91 -3.86
C ALA A 89 -1.86 -16.55 -4.82
N THR A 90 -2.10 -15.98 -6.01
CA THR A 90 -2.99 -16.55 -7.03
C THR A 90 -2.28 -17.30 -8.16
N GLY A 91 -0.95 -17.41 -8.13
CA GLY A 91 -0.16 -18.14 -9.15
C GLY A 91 0.04 -17.41 -10.48
N ALA A 92 -0.17 -16.08 -10.55
CA ALA A 92 -0.07 -15.30 -11.78
C ALA A 92 1.23 -14.49 -11.90
N SER A 93 2.05 -14.74 -12.93
CA SER A 93 3.33 -14.05 -13.20
C SER A 93 3.22 -13.05 -14.37
N GLY A 94 3.89 -11.88 -14.28
CA GLY A 94 4.27 -11.06 -15.46
C GLY A 94 4.11 -9.55 -15.30
N ALA A 95 5.21 -8.81 -15.09
CA ALA A 95 5.26 -7.36 -14.92
C ALA A 95 5.64 -6.59 -16.22
N GLY A 96 5.14 -5.35 -16.35
CA GLY A 96 5.69 -4.34 -17.28
C GLY A 96 4.69 -3.26 -17.71
N ALA A 97 4.99 -1.97 -17.45
CA ALA A 97 4.37 -0.81 -18.11
C ALA A 97 5.25 0.46 -18.02
N SER A 98 5.08 1.37 -18.98
CA SER A 98 5.95 2.52 -19.31
C SER A 98 5.27 3.92 -19.11
N VAL A 99 6.11 4.96 -19.21
CA VAL A 99 6.15 6.38 -18.72
C VAL A 99 5.25 7.44 -19.43
N LEU A 100 5.01 8.64 -18.83
CA LEU A 100 4.96 10.02 -19.47
C LEU A 100 4.65 11.21 -18.47
N ALA A 101 5.11 12.45 -18.75
CA ALA A 101 5.42 13.56 -17.81
C ALA A 101 4.86 15.00 -18.10
N GLY A 102 5.00 15.94 -17.12
CA GLY A 102 5.17 17.43 -17.19
C GLY A 102 3.99 18.39 -16.83
N SER A 103 4.11 19.64 -16.32
CA SER A 103 4.74 20.33 -15.14
C SER A 103 4.36 21.84 -15.15
N VAL A 104 3.99 22.53 -14.03
CA VAL A 104 3.95 24.03 -13.95
C VAL A 104 4.20 24.61 -12.53
N ALA A 105 4.97 25.71 -12.46
CA ALA A 105 5.38 26.45 -11.26
C ALA A 105 4.49 27.66 -10.91
N GLY A 106 4.42 28.03 -9.62
CA GLY A 106 3.73 29.24 -9.13
C GLY A 106 2.85 29.10 -7.86
N PHE A 107 2.98 28.01 -7.10
CA PHE A 107 2.04 27.62 -6.05
C PHE A 107 2.18 28.43 -4.72
N ARG A 108 1.03 28.78 -4.11
CA ARG A 108 0.90 29.36 -2.74
C ARG A 108 -0.31 28.73 -2.01
N PHE A 109 -0.30 28.65 -0.67
CA PHE A 109 -1.37 27.99 0.13
C PHE A 109 -1.79 28.70 1.43
N ARG A 110 -2.92 28.26 2.03
CA ARG A 110 -3.49 28.64 3.34
C ARG A 110 -4.03 27.37 4.05
N LEU A 111 -3.87 27.25 5.37
CA LEU A 111 -4.35 26.11 6.16
C LEU A 111 -5.73 26.36 6.82
N THR A 112 -6.61 25.36 6.85
CA THR A 112 -7.90 25.35 7.57
C THR A 112 -8.17 23.94 8.08
N ARG A 113 -8.66 23.78 9.31
CA ARG A 113 -8.93 22.47 9.93
C ARG A 113 -10.25 21.89 9.41
N LEU A 114 -10.18 20.80 8.65
CA LEU A 114 -11.32 20.24 7.92
C LEU A 114 -11.91 18.96 8.54
N VAL A 115 -11.09 18.07 9.10
CA VAL A 115 -11.51 16.72 9.56
C VAL A 115 -10.83 16.37 10.89
N THR A 116 -11.56 15.70 11.79
CA THR A 116 -11.04 15.03 12.99
C THR A 116 -11.49 13.56 12.96
N ARG A 117 -10.64 12.64 13.39
CA ARG A 117 -10.92 11.19 13.49
C ARG A 117 -10.40 10.64 14.80
N ALA A 118 -11.00 9.54 15.27
CA ALA A 118 -10.53 8.84 16.47
C ALA A 118 -9.18 8.15 16.21
N ALA A 119 -8.42 7.95 17.28
CA ALA A 119 -7.24 7.09 17.24
C ALA A 119 -7.67 5.63 17.02
N PHE A 120 -6.83 4.86 16.34
CA PHE A 120 -7.02 3.45 16.07
C PHE A 120 -5.88 2.66 16.72
N GLU A 121 -6.21 1.56 17.39
CA GLU A 121 -5.25 0.61 17.96
C GLU A 121 -5.64 -0.81 17.53
N ALA A 122 -4.66 -1.57 17.03
CA ALA A 122 -4.88 -2.95 16.64
C ALA A 122 -4.79 -3.87 17.87
N ASP A 123 -5.79 -4.73 18.07
CA ASP A 123 -5.77 -5.72 19.15
C ASP A 123 -4.76 -6.83 18.83
N PRO A 124 -3.74 -7.07 19.69
CA PRO A 124 -2.74 -8.11 19.47
C PRO A 124 -3.33 -9.53 19.39
N GLU A 125 -4.52 -9.75 19.95
CA GLU A 125 -5.22 -11.04 19.93
C GLU A 125 -6.05 -11.26 18.66
N TRP A 126 -6.09 -10.30 17.74
CA TRP A 126 -6.73 -10.55 16.45
C TRP A 126 -5.95 -11.59 15.66
N PRO A 127 -6.65 -12.60 15.08
CA PRO A 127 -5.99 -13.64 14.29
C PRO A 127 -5.06 -13.10 13.21
N ILE A 128 -5.44 -12.01 12.53
CA ILE A 128 -4.62 -11.40 11.48
C ILE A 128 -3.33 -10.78 12.03
N VAL A 129 -3.37 -10.19 13.24
CA VAL A 129 -2.19 -9.62 13.91
C VAL A 129 -1.22 -10.73 14.29
N ARG A 130 -1.72 -11.83 14.86
CA ARG A 130 -0.88 -12.99 15.21
C ARG A 130 -0.26 -13.66 13.98
N THR A 131 -1.04 -13.91 12.92
CA THR A 131 -0.54 -14.53 11.68
C THR A 131 0.53 -13.66 11.02
N LEU A 132 0.25 -12.36 10.83
CA LEU A 132 1.22 -11.46 10.21
C LEU A 132 2.49 -11.32 11.05
N SER A 133 2.36 -11.18 12.38
CA SER A 133 3.51 -11.07 13.28
C SER A 133 4.41 -12.31 13.27
N ALA A 134 3.81 -13.50 13.17
CA ALA A 134 4.55 -14.75 13.04
C ALA A 134 5.34 -14.83 11.72
N HIS A 135 4.71 -14.47 10.59
CA HIS A 135 5.40 -14.44 9.30
C HIS A 135 6.46 -13.34 9.22
N ALA A 136 6.19 -12.16 9.78
CA ALA A 136 7.18 -11.09 9.91
C ALA A 136 8.40 -11.57 10.71
N ALA A 137 8.18 -12.26 11.84
CA ALA A 137 9.28 -12.80 12.63
C ALA A 137 10.12 -13.82 11.86
N ALA A 138 9.47 -14.69 11.08
CA ALA A 138 10.14 -15.70 10.27
C ALA A 138 10.94 -15.10 9.10
N VAL A 139 10.41 -14.07 8.44
CA VAL A 139 11.07 -13.43 7.27
C VAL A 139 12.20 -12.50 7.71
N LEU A 140 12.01 -11.75 8.79
CA LEU A 140 13.00 -10.79 9.29
C LEU A 140 14.09 -11.44 10.17
N GLY A 141 13.87 -12.67 10.63
CA GLY A 141 14.76 -13.34 11.60
C GLY A 141 14.74 -12.71 13.01
N ARG A 142 13.81 -11.79 13.26
CA ARG A 142 13.62 -11.07 14.53
C ARG A 142 12.15 -10.71 14.68
N ARG A 143 11.69 -10.45 15.91
CA ARG A 143 10.32 -9.93 16.11
C ARG A 143 10.16 -8.56 15.43
N PRO A 144 9.00 -8.27 14.79
CA PRO A 144 8.72 -6.95 14.26
C PRO A 144 8.54 -5.94 15.39
N ASP A 145 8.90 -4.68 15.13
CA ASP A 145 8.70 -3.59 16.07
C ASP A 145 7.23 -3.16 16.05
N VAL A 146 6.60 -3.07 17.22
CA VAL A 146 5.23 -2.60 17.40
C VAL A 146 5.26 -1.23 18.05
N ARG A 147 4.69 -0.22 17.39
CA ARG A 147 4.71 1.16 17.85
C ARG A 147 3.46 1.92 17.43
N GLY A 148 3.11 2.93 18.23
CA GLY A 148 2.11 3.93 17.84
C GLY A 148 2.72 4.97 16.90
N GLU A 149 1.88 5.54 16.04
CA GLU A 149 2.28 6.56 15.07
C GLU A 149 1.35 7.78 15.16
N PRO A 150 1.88 9.01 14.98
CA PRO A 150 1.07 10.23 15.08
C PRO A 150 0.27 10.53 13.80
N PHE A 151 0.44 9.74 12.74
CA PHE A 151 -0.32 9.85 11.51
C PHE A 151 -1.57 8.95 11.55
N TRP A 152 -2.51 9.22 10.65
CA TRP A 152 -3.78 8.49 10.57
C TRP A 152 -3.88 7.75 9.23
N THR A 153 -4.53 6.60 9.22
CA THR A 153 -4.72 5.77 8.00
C THR A 153 -6.17 5.30 7.90
N ASP A 154 -6.58 4.89 6.69
CA ASP A 154 -7.91 4.35 6.42
C ASP A 154 -8.26 3.10 7.25
N ALA A 155 -7.27 2.47 7.90
CA ALA A 155 -7.50 1.39 8.88
C ALA A 155 -8.49 1.82 9.99
N GLY A 156 -8.50 3.11 10.37
CA GLY A 156 -9.47 3.63 11.32
C GLY A 156 -10.91 3.51 10.83
N LEU A 157 -11.18 3.77 9.54
CA LEU A 157 -12.53 3.65 8.96
C LEU A 157 -12.96 2.19 8.82
N LEU A 158 -12.04 1.31 8.41
CA LEU A 158 -12.31 -0.12 8.33
C LEU A 158 -12.61 -0.69 9.72
N HIS A 159 -11.88 -0.24 10.74
CA HIS A 159 -12.12 -0.62 12.13
C HIS A 159 -13.46 -0.10 12.65
N GLU A 160 -13.82 1.17 12.39
CA GLU A 160 -15.14 1.72 12.72
C GLU A 160 -16.29 0.92 12.07
N ALA A 161 -16.04 0.32 10.90
CA ALA A 161 -16.97 -0.59 10.23
C ALA A 161 -16.99 -2.03 10.81
N GLY A 162 -16.26 -2.30 11.89
CA GLY A 162 -16.22 -3.58 12.58
C GLY A 162 -15.23 -4.60 11.99
N ILE A 163 -14.30 -4.16 11.14
CA ILE A 163 -13.30 -5.04 10.52
C ILE A 163 -12.00 -5.02 11.34
N PRO A 164 -11.51 -6.17 11.85
CA PRO A 164 -10.18 -6.26 12.46
C PRO A 164 -9.08 -5.82 11.48
N CYS A 165 -8.25 -4.86 11.88
CA CYS A 165 -7.23 -4.24 11.03
C CYS A 165 -5.87 -4.19 11.72
N LEU A 166 -4.80 -4.04 10.93
CA LEU A 166 -3.51 -3.58 11.44
C LEU A 166 -2.81 -2.76 10.36
N VAL A 167 -1.83 -1.95 10.79
CA VAL A 167 -0.99 -1.16 9.89
C VAL A 167 0.39 -1.79 9.84
N VAL A 168 0.90 -2.03 8.63
CA VAL A 168 2.24 -2.52 8.36
C VAL A 168 2.78 -1.79 7.13
N GLY A 169 4.08 -1.53 7.09
CA GLY A 169 4.72 -0.78 6.02
C GLY A 169 6.15 -1.24 5.78
N VAL A 170 6.78 -0.60 4.81
CA VAL A 170 8.20 -0.79 4.46
C VAL A 170 9.07 0.05 5.38
N ASP A 171 10.36 -0.28 5.46
CA ASP A 171 11.34 0.63 6.05
C ASP A 171 11.62 1.77 5.05
N GLY A 172 11.82 2.96 5.59
CA GLY A 172 12.04 4.15 4.77
C GLY A 172 12.04 5.41 5.62
N GLY A 173 12.01 6.55 4.94
CA GLY A 173 12.04 7.83 5.63
C GLY A 173 11.65 9.00 4.74
N GLY A 174 11.35 10.10 5.41
CA GLY A 174 11.01 11.36 4.75
C GLY A 174 9.63 11.38 4.09
N ALA A 175 8.65 10.68 4.69
CA ALA A 175 7.24 10.88 4.35
C ALA A 175 6.95 12.39 4.33
N HIS A 176 6.47 12.88 3.19
CA HIS A 176 6.13 14.30 2.95
C HIS A 176 7.31 15.27 3.02
N ALA A 177 8.55 14.79 3.12
CA ALA A 177 9.76 15.59 3.14
C ALA A 177 10.34 15.81 1.73
N ASP A 178 11.36 16.66 1.62
CA ASP A 178 12.07 16.97 0.38
C ASP A 178 12.87 15.78 -0.19
N ALA A 179 13.26 14.86 0.67
CA ALA A 179 13.80 13.55 0.31
C ALA A 179 12.94 12.45 0.92
N GLU A 180 12.28 11.65 0.08
CA GLU A 180 11.47 10.50 0.48
C GLU A 180 12.03 9.24 -0.17
N TRP A 181 12.17 8.17 0.61
CA TRP A 181 12.72 6.91 0.14
C TRP A 181 12.15 5.70 0.88
N ALA A 182 12.05 4.58 0.17
CA ALA A 182 11.80 3.26 0.73
C ALA A 182 13.03 2.35 0.53
N ASP A 183 13.35 1.54 1.53
CA ASP A 183 14.41 0.53 1.43
C ASP A 183 13.91 -0.64 0.57
N ALA A 184 14.64 -0.95 -0.51
CA ALA A 184 14.22 -1.97 -1.47
C ALA A 184 14.15 -3.38 -0.84
N ALA A 185 15.07 -3.72 0.06
CA ALA A 185 15.06 -5.02 0.72
C ALA A 185 13.84 -5.16 1.65
N SER A 186 13.42 -4.08 2.30
CA SER A 186 12.20 -4.06 3.11
C SER A 186 10.93 -4.21 2.27
N VAL A 187 10.92 -3.70 1.02
CA VAL A 187 9.82 -3.92 0.06
C VAL A 187 9.72 -5.40 -0.30
N ASP A 188 10.85 -6.05 -0.58
CA ASP A 188 10.90 -7.49 -0.86
C ASP A 188 10.47 -8.32 0.36
N ALA A 189 10.95 -7.96 1.55
CA ALA A 189 10.56 -8.60 2.80
C ALA A 189 9.06 -8.46 3.07
N LEU A 190 8.50 -7.25 2.93
CA LEU A 190 7.06 -7.02 3.09
C LEU A 190 6.25 -7.83 2.08
N THR A 191 6.69 -7.90 0.82
CA THR A 191 6.05 -8.70 -0.22
C THR A 191 5.97 -10.17 0.19
N GLU A 192 7.04 -10.72 0.74
CA GLU A 192 7.08 -12.11 1.22
C GLU A 192 6.17 -12.31 2.44
N ILE A 193 6.23 -11.41 3.43
CA ILE A 193 5.38 -11.46 4.64
C ILE A 193 3.90 -11.46 4.25
N LEU A 194 3.50 -10.53 3.38
CA LEU A 194 2.13 -10.44 2.89
C LEU A 194 1.72 -11.69 2.11
N THR A 195 2.60 -12.21 1.25
CA THR A 195 2.31 -13.44 0.48
C THR A 195 2.01 -14.61 1.42
N ARG A 196 2.87 -14.86 2.41
CA ARG A 196 2.66 -15.94 3.39
C ARG A 196 1.40 -15.73 4.22
N THR A 197 1.17 -14.49 4.66
CA THR A 197 -0.02 -14.13 5.45
C THR A 197 -1.31 -14.38 4.65
N ILE A 198 -1.36 -13.98 3.37
CA ILE A 198 -2.52 -14.24 2.51
C ILE A 198 -2.77 -15.75 2.40
N VAL A 199 -1.72 -16.52 2.12
CA VAL A 199 -1.85 -17.97 1.90
C VAL A 199 -2.32 -18.68 3.17
N ASP A 200 -1.75 -18.36 4.33
CA ASP A 200 -2.07 -19.03 5.61
C ASP A 200 -3.41 -18.55 6.19
N PHE A 201 -3.64 -17.23 6.21
CA PHE A 201 -4.84 -16.66 6.82
C PHE A 201 -6.13 -16.98 6.06
N CYS A 202 -6.03 -17.09 4.73
CA CYS A 202 -7.19 -17.32 3.85
C CYS A 202 -7.40 -18.79 3.45
N ALA A 203 -6.55 -19.72 3.91
CA ALA A 203 -6.77 -21.15 3.77
C ALA A 203 -8.04 -21.61 4.51
#